data_AF-A0A7J7QS03-F1
#
_entry.id   AF-A0A7J7QS03-F1
#
_cell.length_a   1.000
_cell.length_b   1.000
_cell.length_c   1.000
_cell.angle_alpha   90.00
_cell.angle_beta   90.00
_cell.angle_gamma   90.00
#
_symmetry.space_group_name_H-M   'P 1'
#
loop_
_entity.id
_entity.type
_entity.pdbx_description
1 polymer ?
#
loop_
_entity_poly.entity_id
_entity_poly.type
_entity_poly.pdbx_seq_one_letter_code
_entity_poly.pdbx_strand_id
1 'polypeptide(L)'
;MAALALMGLLLLAAGSSVSAWKSGRATFYGNEPWYWSIHYGSCGQYYQWPDQGMGWDVAALNDGHPEHGCPVEPAAAGENIDRNGVCRDTSASVVVKITDTCPCSYPNNYFSNKRWCCGDMDHLDMSVWAFQKLTDMKWGVIPIQYRRVDCGQQPDNKAHLNYDEMFPGEFPPKSQAGERGDFDWHKYFPKGGYMNSKAGDGSYMVSTDEFLGKIGRSGGGSGGSSAQYGK
;
A
#
# COMPACT_ATOMS: atom_id res chain seq x y z
N MET A 1 -0.91 -34.39 -57.42
CA MET A 1 -0.68 -34.74 -56.01
C MET A 1 -0.62 -33.44 -55.23
N ALA A 2 -1.66 -33.16 -54.45
CA ALA A 2 -1.83 -31.90 -53.72
C ALA A 2 -1.03 -31.94 -52.42
N ALA A 3 -0.27 -30.89 -52.13
CA ALA A 3 0.38 -30.69 -50.83
C ALA A 3 -0.25 -29.46 -50.17
N LEU A 4 -1.17 -29.70 -49.24
CA LEU A 4 -1.73 -28.71 -48.33
C LEU A 4 -0.65 -28.35 -47.30
N ALA A 5 -0.16 -27.11 -47.34
CA ALA A 5 0.67 -26.55 -46.30
C ALA A 5 -0.22 -26.06 -45.15
N LEU A 6 -0.33 -26.86 -44.09
CA LEU A 6 -0.92 -26.44 -42.82
C LEU A 6 0.22 -25.89 -41.94
N MET A 7 0.51 -24.59 -42.03
CA MET A 7 1.33 -23.91 -41.02
C MET A 7 0.43 -23.59 -39.83
N GLY A 8 0.54 -24.42 -38.79
CA GLY A 8 -0.15 -24.23 -37.52
C GLY A 8 0.29 -22.94 -36.84
N LEU A 9 -0.68 -22.10 -36.51
CA LEU A 9 -0.51 -20.91 -35.69
C LEU A 9 -0.13 -21.35 -34.27
N LEU A 10 1.16 -21.27 -33.92
CA LEU A 10 1.61 -21.50 -32.55
C LEU A 10 1.14 -20.32 -31.68
N LEU A 11 -0.01 -20.46 -31.04
CA LEU A 11 -0.44 -19.57 -29.96
C LEU A 11 0.52 -19.78 -28.78
N LEU A 12 1.49 -18.90 -28.63
CA LEU A 12 2.20 -18.72 -27.36
C LEU A 12 1.17 -18.23 -26.34
N ALA A 13 0.57 -19.16 -25.59
CA ALA A 13 -0.13 -18.81 -24.37
C ALA A 13 0.92 -18.20 -23.43
N ALA A 14 0.87 -16.88 -23.22
CA ALA A 14 1.56 -16.24 -22.11
C ALA A 14 0.95 -16.82 -20.83
N GLY A 15 1.58 -17.88 -20.29
CA GLY A 15 1.14 -18.50 -19.06
C GLY A 15 1.35 -17.54 -17.90
N SER A 16 0.26 -17.04 -17.34
CA SER A 16 0.22 -16.40 -16.02
C SER A 16 0.97 -17.26 -15.01
N SER A 17 2.17 -16.82 -14.62
CA SER A 17 3.08 -17.61 -13.79
C SER A 17 2.87 -17.22 -12.34
N VAL A 18 1.83 -17.78 -11.71
CA VAL A 18 1.62 -17.66 -10.26
C VAL A 18 2.71 -18.45 -9.56
N SER A 19 3.49 -17.80 -8.68
CA SER A 19 4.54 -18.49 -7.94
C SER A 19 3.97 -19.37 -6.82
N ALA A 20 4.78 -20.31 -6.32
CA ALA A 20 4.46 -21.01 -5.07
C ALA A 20 4.34 -20.02 -3.90
N TRP A 21 3.54 -20.39 -2.90
CA TRP A 21 3.43 -19.65 -1.64
C TRP A 21 4.72 -19.77 -0.83
N LYS A 22 5.10 -18.67 -0.19
CA LYS A 22 6.25 -18.55 0.71
C LYS A 22 5.78 -18.00 2.06
N SER A 23 6.44 -18.46 3.11
CA SER A 23 6.31 -17.87 4.44
C SER A 23 7.15 -16.61 4.54
N GLY A 24 6.58 -15.57 5.15
CA GLY A 24 7.30 -14.36 5.48
C GLY A 24 6.60 -13.60 6.60
N ARG A 25 6.95 -12.32 6.76
CA ARG A 25 6.31 -11.43 7.72
C ARG A 25 6.01 -10.06 7.10
N ALA A 26 4.94 -9.44 7.58
CA ALA A 26 4.59 -8.08 7.21
C ALA A 26 4.73 -7.12 8.40
N THR A 27 5.27 -5.92 8.14
CA THR A 27 5.11 -4.71 8.96
C THR A 27 4.35 -3.67 8.16
N PHE A 28 4.31 -2.43 8.64
CA PHE A 28 3.73 -1.33 7.90
C PHE A 28 4.52 -0.02 8.00
N TYR A 29 4.34 0.83 6.98
CA TYR A 29 4.79 2.21 6.93
C TYR A 29 3.70 3.15 6.38
N GLY A 30 3.89 4.47 6.53
CA GLY A 30 2.89 5.48 6.13
C GLY A 30 1.97 5.96 7.26
N ASN A 31 2.27 5.62 8.51
CA ASN A 31 1.49 6.00 9.71
C ASN A 31 2.09 7.18 10.52
N GLU A 32 3.13 7.84 10.01
CA GLU A 32 3.78 8.98 10.66
C GLU A 32 3.89 10.14 9.68
N PRO A 33 3.85 11.40 10.17
CA PRO A 33 3.27 12.46 9.37
C PRO A 33 4.07 12.76 8.11
N TRP A 34 5.39 12.52 8.04
CA TRP A 34 6.19 12.85 6.83
C TRP A 34 7.40 11.94 6.55
N TYR A 35 7.81 11.10 7.50
CA TYR A 35 9.10 10.41 7.41
C TYR A 35 9.08 9.23 6.43
N TRP A 36 7.93 8.57 6.28
CA TRP A 36 7.80 7.30 5.54
C TRP A 36 6.54 7.29 4.69
N SER A 37 6.43 8.29 3.81
CA SER A 37 5.29 8.42 2.88
C SER A 37 5.29 7.28 1.86
N ILE A 38 4.14 6.63 1.68
CA ILE A 38 3.96 5.54 0.71
C ILE A 38 4.00 6.02 -0.74
N HIS A 39 3.87 7.32 -0.96
CA HIS A 39 3.56 7.85 -2.28
C HIS A 39 4.80 7.84 -3.18
N TYR A 40 5.91 8.40 -2.70
CA TYR A 40 7.07 8.67 -3.55
C TYR A 40 7.82 7.40 -3.93
N GLY A 41 8.16 6.59 -2.92
CA GLY A 41 8.92 5.36 -3.03
C GLY A 41 10.25 5.45 -3.79
N SER A 42 10.99 4.36 -3.82
CA SER A 42 12.19 4.21 -4.65
C SER A 42 11.87 4.06 -6.16
N CYS A 43 10.62 3.72 -6.52
CA CYS A 43 10.17 3.56 -7.90
C CYS A 43 9.66 4.84 -8.57
N GLY A 44 9.72 6.00 -7.90
CA GLY A 44 9.44 7.31 -8.50
C GLY A 44 7.99 7.56 -8.92
N GLN A 45 7.02 7.04 -8.16
CA GLN A 45 5.59 7.07 -8.52
C GLN A 45 4.88 8.40 -8.15
N TYR A 46 5.58 9.36 -7.50
CA TYR A 46 5.02 10.62 -6.98
C TYR A 46 3.75 10.39 -6.13
N TYR A 47 2.81 11.33 -6.06
CA TYR A 47 1.59 11.10 -5.29
C TYR A 47 0.78 9.92 -5.87
N GLN A 48 0.50 8.91 -5.04
CA GLN A 48 -0.28 7.74 -5.44
C GLN A 48 -1.74 7.92 -5.05
N TRP A 49 -2.63 7.90 -6.04
CA TRP A 49 -4.08 7.92 -5.81
C TRP A 49 -4.59 6.54 -5.39
N PRO A 50 -5.54 6.43 -4.45
CA PRO A 50 -6.07 5.13 -4.03
C PRO A 50 -6.87 4.42 -5.12
N ASP A 51 -7.35 5.15 -6.12
CA ASP A 51 -8.23 4.70 -7.20
C ASP A 51 -7.55 4.70 -8.59
N GLN A 52 -6.27 5.06 -8.68
CA GLN A 52 -5.51 5.09 -9.93
C GLN A 52 -4.07 4.59 -9.75
N GLY A 53 -3.40 4.28 -10.87
CA GLY A 53 -1.98 3.92 -10.87
C GLY A 53 -1.68 2.73 -9.97
N MET A 54 -0.81 2.93 -8.98
CA MET A 54 -0.41 1.88 -8.05
C MET A 54 -1.42 1.64 -6.91
N GLY A 55 -2.31 2.60 -6.64
CA GLY A 55 -3.22 2.50 -5.49
C GLY A 55 -2.51 2.76 -4.16
N TRP A 56 -3.20 2.51 -3.05
CA TRP A 56 -2.57 2.44 -1.73
C TRP A 56 -2.25 1.02 -1.29
N ASP A 57 -2.60 0.00 -2.08
CA ASP A 57 -2.18 -1.38 -1.84
C ASP A 57 -0.76 -1.59 -2.37
N VAL A 58 0.21 -1.05 -1.63
CA VAL A 58 1.62 -1.07 -1.98
C VAL A 58 2.48 -1.61 -0.85
N ALA A 59 3.70 -2.03 -1.18
CA ALA A 59 4.69 -2.51 -0.23
C ALA A 59 6.12 -2.21 -0.70
N ALA A 60 7.05 -2.28 0.24
CA ALA A 60 8.48 -2.33 0.01
C ALA A 60 9.00 -3.74 0.30
N LEU A 61 9.90 -4.29 -0.53
CA LEU A 61 10.72 -5.44 -0.13
C LEU A 61 12.17 -5.00 0.06
N ASN A 62 12.97 -5.89 0.65
CA ASN A 62 14.35 -5.57 0.89
C ASN A 62 15.20 -5.41 -0.38
N ASP A 63 16.27 -4.65 -0.25
CA ASP A 63 17.24 -4.34 -1.30
C ASP A 63 18.04 -5.56 -1.80
N GLY A 64 18.12 -6.62 -1.01
CA GLY A 64 18.76 -7.89 -1.37
C GLY A 64 17.83 -8.96 -1.96
N HIS A 65 16.52 -8.68 -2.07
CA HIS A 65 15.54 -9.70 -2.42
C HIS A 65 15.73 -10.04 -3.91
N PRO A 66 15.65 -11.32 -4.33
CA PRO A 66 15.87 -11.71 -5.73
C PRO A 66 14.99 -10.97 -6.74
N GLU A 67 13.84 -10.46 -6.28
CA GLU A 67 12.91 -9.69 -7.10
C GLU A 67 13.18 -8.17 -7.11
N HIS A 68 14.13 -7.68 -6.31
CA HIS A 68 14.63 -6.29 -6.31
C HIS A 68 15.95 -6.10 -7.09
N GLY A 69 16.67 -7.19 -7.39
CA GLY A 69 17.76 -7.23 -8.38
C GLY A 69 19.14 -6.74 -7.92
N CYS A 70 19.84 -7.55 -7.10
CA CYS A 70 21.27 -7.95 -7.19
C CYS A 70 21.54 -8.99 -6.08
N PRO A 71 22.36 -10.05 -6.27
CA PRO A 71 22.42 -11.16 -5.32
C PRO A 71 23.26 -10.81 -4.08
N VAL A 72 22.67 -10.95 -2.89
CA VAL A 72 23.41 -10.98 -1.61
C VAL A 72 22.71 -11.95 -0.64
N GLU A 73 23.34 -13.11 -0.44
CA GLU A 73 23.20 -13.96 0.76
C GLU A 73 23.90 -13.25 1.95
N PRO A 74 23.57 -13.46 3.26
CA PRO A 74 23.30 -14.77 3.88
C PRO A 74 22.26 -14.83 5.04
N ALA A 75 21.98 -16.06 5.46
CA ALA A 75 21.12 -16.52 6.56
C ALA A 75 21.34 -15.90 7.96
N ALA A 76 20.25 -15.80 8.76
CA ALA A 76 20.20 -16.14 10.20
C ALA A 76 18.77 -16.02 10.79
N ALA A 77 18.32 -17.07 11.50
CA ALA A 77 17.15 -17.19 12.40
C ALA A 77 16.08 -16.08 12.43
N GLY A 78 14.98 -16.29 11.68
CA GLY A 78 13.73 -15.57 11.91
C GLY A 78 13.09 -15.95 13.25
N GLU A 79 12.70 -14.96 14.05
CA GLU A 79 11.85 -15.19 15.22
C GLU A 79 10.46 -15.63 14.77
N ASN A 80 10.02 -16.79 15.25
CA ASN A 80 8.61 -17.18 15.14
C ASN A 80 7.79 -16.27 16.04
N ILE A 81 7.06 -15.33 15.43
CA ILE A 81 6.13 -14.47 16.14
C ILE A 81 4.78 -15.20 16.23
N ASP A 82 4.46 -15.73 17.41
CA ASP A 82 3.15 -16.34 17.64
C ASP A 82 2.08 -15.23 17.67
N ARG A 83 1.34 -15.14 16.56
CA ARG A 83 0.21 -14.23 16.35
C ARG A 83 -0.98 -15.00 15.80
N ASN A 84 -1.29 -16.13 16.43
CA ASN A 84 -2.49 -16.88 16.10
C ASN A 84 -3.75 -16.03 16.32
N GLY A 85 -4.64 -16.01 15.31
CA GLY A 85 -5.94 -15.33 15.40
C GLY A 85 -5.90 -13.80 15.27
N VAL A 86 -4.79 -13.20 14.82
CA VAL A 86 -4.71 -11.73 14.63
C VAL A 86 -5.26 -11.26 13.29
N CYS A 87 -5.41 -12.15 12.31
CA CYS A 87 -5.96 -11.81 11.00
C CYS A 87 -7.46 -11.53 11.12
N ARG A 88 -7.95 -10.50 10.44
CA ARG A 88 -9.37 -10.15 10.40
C ARG A 88 -10.20 -11.22 9.70
N ASP A 89 -9.67 -11.73 8.59
CA ASP A 89 -10.24 -12.80 7.80
C ASP A 89 -9.10 -13.64 7.20
N THR A 90 -8.98 -14.90 7.62
CA THR A 90 -7.93 -15.81 7.14
C THR A 90 -8.23 -16.38 5.75
N SER A 91 -9.43 -16.14 5.21
CA SER A 91 -9.84 -16.54 3.87
C SER A 91 -9.68 -15.43 2.82
N ALA A 92 -9.41 -14.20 3.26
CA ALA A 92 -9.21 -13.05 2.39
C ALA A 92 -7.72 -12.75 2.15
N SER A 93 -7.41 -12.11 1.02
CA SER A 93 -6.03 -11.68 0.71
C SER A 93 -5.99 -10.29 0.08
N VAL A 94 -4.81 -9.68 0.13
CA VAL A 94 -4.52 -8.40 -0.52
C VAL A 94 -3.44 -8.61 -1.57
N VAL A 95 -3.64 -8.05 -2.76
CA VAL A 95 -2.58 -7.95 -3.78
C VAL A 95 -1.95 -6.58 -3.60
N VAL A 96 -0.65 -6.56 -3.34
CA VAL A 96 0.13 -5.33 -3.23
C VAL A 96 1.05 -5.15 -4.43
N LYS A 97 1.32 -3.90 -4.80
CA LYS A 97 2.35 -3.56 -5.77
C LYS A 97 3.62 -3.13 -5.06
N ILE A 98 4.75 -3.62 -5.52
CA ILE A 98 6.04 -3.23 -4.96
C ILE A 98 6.45 -1.89 -5.59
N THR A 99 6.43 -0.82 -4.80
CA THR A 99 6.71 0.55 -5.27
C THR A 99 7.86 1.23 -4.53
N ASP A 100 8.43 0.56 -3.55
CA ASP A 100 9.47 1.09 -2.69
C ASP A 100 10.47 0.00 -2.28
N THR A 101 11.54 0.40 -1.61
CA THR A 101 12.59 -0.48 -1.12
C THR A 101 12.71 -0.34 0.39
N CYS A 102 12.83 -1.45 1.11
CA CYS A 102 13.23 -1.45 2.51
C CYS A 102 14.71 -1.79 2.65
N PRO A 103 15.63 -0.81 2.67
CA PRO A 103 17.05 -1.11 2.70
C PRO A 103 17.49 -1.63 4.07
N CYS A 104 18.50 -2.52 4.08
CA CYS A 104 19.10 -3.03 5.30
C CYS A 104 19.73 -1.93 6.18
N SER A 105 20.25 -0.88 5.54
CA SER A 105 20.87 0.28 6.19
C SER A 105 20.09 1.53 5.83
N TYR A 106 19.34 2.07 6.80
CA TYR A 106 18.66 3.35 6.65
C TYR A 106 19.01 4.29 7.81
N PRO A 107 19.66 5.44 7.57
CA PRO A 107 20.21 6.28 8.64
C PRO A 107 19.19 6.70 9.70
N ASN A 108 17.97 7.08 9.30
CA ASN A 108 16.95 7.60 10.22
C ASN A 108 16.09 6.51 10.89
N ASN A 109 16.34 5.23 10.61
CA ASN A 109 15.60 4.10 11.19
C ASN A 109 16.45 2.82 11.27
N TYR A 110 17.74 2.98 11.56
CA TYR A 110 18.74 1.92 11.39
C TYR A 110 18.36 0.63 12.10
N PHE A 111 17.94 0.69 13.37
CA PHE A 111 17.63 -0.52 14.15
C PHE A 111 16.40 -1.27 13.63
N SER A 112 15.34 -0.55 13.22
CA SER A 112 14.13 -1.17 12.69
C SER A 112 14.40 -1.80 11.32
N ASN A 113 15.02 -1.06 10.40
CA ASN A 113 15.39 -1.57 9.07
C ASN A 113 16.35 -2.76 9.17
N LYS A 114 17.34 -2.68 10.07
CA LYS A 114 18.27 -3.79 10.29
C LYS A 114 17.56 -5.03 10.82
N ARG A 115 16.53 -4.86 11.64
CA ARG A 115 15.72 -5.97 12.17
C ARG A 115 14.80 -6.57 11.11
N TRP A 116 14.06 -5.74 10.39
CA TRP A 116 12.96 -6.23 9.55
C TRP A 116 13.38 -6.54 8.12
N CYS A 117 14.30 -5.75 7.57
CA CYS A 117 14.62 -5.76 6.15
C CYS A 117 15.98 -6.40 5.85
N CYS A 118 16.80 -6.69 6.86
CA CYS A 118 17.99 -7.52 6.68
C CYS A 118 17.57 -9.00 6.64
N GLY A 119 17.98 -9.75 5.62
CA GLY A 119 17.44 -11.07 5.18
C GLY A 119 17.47 -12.26 6.15
N ASP A 120 17.10 -12.09 7.41
CA ASP A 120 16.77 -13.15 8.35
C ASP A 120 15.51 -13.95 7.94
N MET A 121 14.58 -13.28 7.25
CA MET A 121 13.32 -13.81 6.75
C MET A 121 12.77 -12.91 5.62
N ASP A 122 12.00 -13.49 4.70
CA ASP A 122 11.24 -12.72 3.70
C ASP A 122 10.30 -11.72 4.39
N HIS A 123 10.39 -10.45 3.97
CA HIS A 123 9.72 -9.35 4.63
C HIS A 123 9.05 -8.40 3.64
N LEU A 124 7.78 -8.09 3.90
CA LEU A 124 7.00 -7.06 3.20
C LEU A 124 6.73 -5.91 4.17
N ASP A 125 7.28 -4.72 3.90
CA ASP A 125 6.88 -3.51 4.61
C ASP A 125 5.71 -2.88 3.86
N MET A 126 4.48 -3.14 4.34
CA MET A 126 3.26 -2.81 3.61
C MET A 126 2.84 -1.37 3.87
N SER A 127 2.10 -0.76 2.95
CA SER A 127 1.39 0.47 3.29
C SER A 127 0.46 0.22 4.49
N VAL A 128 0.29 1.24 5.33
CA VAL A 128 -0.63 1.17 6.47
C VAL A 128 -2.04 0.73 6.04
N TRP A 129 -2.51 1.18 4.87
CA TRP A 129 -3.80 0.79 4.30
C TRP A 129 -3.88 -0.69 3.93
N ALA A 130 -2.83 -1.24 3.33
CA ALA A 130 -2.79 -2.65 2.94
C ALA A 130 -2.66 -3.55 4.18
N PHE A 131 -1.85 -3.15 5.17
CA PHE A 131 -1.69 -3.87 6.42
C PHE A 131 -3.00 -3.93 7.23
N GLN A 132 -3.74 -2.81 7.30
CA GLN A 132 -4.99 -2.73 8.05
C GLN A 132 -6.12 -3.61 7.47
N LYS A 133 -6.03 -3.99 6.18
CA LYS A 133 -6.93 -4.99 5.57
C LYS A 133 -6.71 -6.38 6.15
N LEU A 134 -5.48 -6.70 6.53
CA LEU A 134 -5.11 -8.00 7.09
C LEU A 134 -5.34 -8.06 8.60
N THR A 135 -4.98 -7.01 9.32
CA THR A 135 -4.98 -7.02 10.79
C THR A 135 -5.15 -5.62 11.41
N ASP A 136 -5.11 -5.53 12.74
CA ASP A 136 -5.06 -4.28 13.48
C ASP A 136 -3.60 -3.79 13.61
N MET A 137 -3.34 -2.50 13.41
CA MET A 137 -1.99 -1.92 13.50
C MET A 137 -1.31 -2.16 14.85
N LYS A 138 -2.08 -2.35 15.95
CA LYS A 138 -1.51 -2.61 17.29
C LYS A 138 -0.56 -3.81 17.33
N TRP A 139 -0.68 -4.72 16.37
CA TRP A 139 0.16 -5.90 16.28
C TRP A 139 1.58 -5.54 15.79
N GLY A 140 1.76 -4.48 15.01
CA GLY A 140 3.07 -4.01 14.50
C GLY A 140 3.67 -4.91 13.40
N VAL A 141 3.67 -6.22 13.63
CA VAL A 141 4.20 -7.25 12.75
C VAL A 141 3.33 -8.50 12.81
N ILE A 142 3.11 -9.15 11.67
CA ILE A 142 2.37 -10.42 11.57
C ILE A 142 3.08 -11.43 10.65
N PRO A 143 2.96 -12.74 10.91
CA PRO A 143 3.33 -13.75 9.93
C PRO A 143 2.38 -13.70 8.74
N ILE A 144 2.90 -13.91 7.53
CA ILE A 144 2.11 -13.96 6.29
C ILE A 144 2.52 -15.16 5.43
N GLN A 145 1.61 -15.57 4.56
CA GLN A 145 1.94 -16.30 3.35
C GLN A 145 1.84 -15.33 2.18
N TYR A 146 2.81 -15.34 1.28
CA TYR A 146 2.78 -14.49 0.09
C TYR A 146 3.29 -15.23 -1.15
N ARG A 147 2.91 -14.75 -2.32
CA ARG A 147 3.39 -15.25 -3.61
C ARG A 147 3.35 -14.13 -4.64
N ARG A 148 4.15 -14.26 -5.67
CA ARG A 148 4.08 -13.41 -6.85
C ARG A 148 2.85 -13.78 -7.68
N VAL A 149 2.16 -12.76 -8.15
CA VAL A 149 1.00 -12.85 -9.06
C VAL A 149 1.19 -11.89 -10.23
N ASP A 150 0.41 -12.05 -11.28
CA ASP A 150 0.41 -11.09 -12.39
C ASP A 150 -0.14 -9.74 -11.91
N CYS A 151 0.39 -8.62 -12.43
CA CYS A 151 0.03 -7.27 -11.96
C CYS A 151 -1.47 -6.94 -12.06
N GLY A 152 -2.20 -7.59 -12.97
CA GLY A 152 -3.64 -7.42 -13.15
C GLY A 152 -4.50 -8.36 -12.30
N GLN A 153 -3.90 -9.34 -11.62
CA GLN A 153 -4.63 -10.32 -10.84
C GLN A 153 -5.27 -9.68 -9.61
N GLN A 154 -6.49 -10.09 -9.30
CA GLN A 154 -7.18 -9.74 -8.06
C GLN A 154 -7.37 -10.99 -7.20
N PRO A 155 -7.43 -10.84 -5.87
CA PRO A 155 -7.86 -11.92 -4.98
C PRO A 155 -9.23 -12.48 -5.36
N ASP A 156 -9.42 -13.79 -5.22
CA ASP A 156 -10.76 -14.40 -5.29
C ASP A 156 -11.65 -13.91 -4.13
N ASN A 157 -11.08 -13.83 -2.92
CA ASN A 157 -11.66 -13.15 -1.77
C ASN A 157 -10.75 -11.99 -1.35
N LYS A 158 -11.19 -10.76 -1.64
CA LYS A 158 -10.40 -9.54 -1.41
C LYS A 158 -10.56 -9.06 0.02
N ALA A 159 -9.43 -8.82 0.69
CA ALA A 159 -9.45 -8.20 2.00
C ALA A 159 -9.91 -6.73 1.88
N HIS A 160 -10.84 -6.34 2.75
CA HIS A 160 -11.45 -5.02 2.75
C HIS A 160 -10.97 -4.21 3.95
N LEU A 161 -10.77 -2.91 3.73
CA LEU A 161 -10.49 -1.96 4.79
C LEU A 161 -11.81 -1.31 5.21
N ASN A 162 -12.07 -1.27 6.51
CA ASN A 162 -13.08 -0.36 7.03
C ASN A 162 -12.52 1.08 6.94
N TYR A 163 -13.14 1.94 6.14
CA TYR A 163 -12.71 3.33 5.99
C TYR A 163 -12.74 4.11 7.31
N ASP A 164 -13.55 3.71 8.28
CA ASP A 164 -13.55 4.30 9.61
C ASP A 164 -12.28 3.94 10.42
N GLU A 165 -11.62 2.85 10.09
CA GLU A 165 -10.38 2.42 10.72
C GLU A 165 -9.14 2.95 9.99
N MET A 166 -9.34 3.54 8.82
CA MET A 166 -8.26 4.00 7.95
C MET A 166 -7.39 5.05 8.62
N PHE A 167 -6.08 4.84 8.59
CA PHE A 167 -5.13 5.85 9.03
C PHE A 167 -5.26 7.12 8.17
N PRO A 168 -5.28 8.34 8.77
CA PRO A 168 -5.33 9.57 7.99
C PRO A 168 -4.11 9.69 7.09
N GLY A 169 -4.33 9.67 5.78
CA GLY A 169 -3.27 9.72 4.78
C GLY A 169 -2.72 11.11 4.54
N GLU A 170 -1.67 11.17 3.74
CA GLU A 170 -1.18 12.40 3.13
C GLU A 170 -2.13 12.79 1.97
N PHE A 171 -2.59 14.04 1.97
CA PHE A 171 -3.32 14.60 0.85
C PHE A 171 -2.39 14.78 -0.36
N PRO A 172 -2.92 14.72 -1.59
CA PRO A 172 -2.15 15.08 -2.78
C PRO A 172 -1.66 16.53 -2.72
N PRO A 173 -0.59 16.87 -3.46
CA PRO A 173 -0.21 18.25 -3.70
C PRO A 173 -1.42 19.08 -4.16
N LYS A 174 -1.62 20.29 -3.61
CA LYS A 174 -2.79 21.13 -3.96
C LYS A 174 -2.90 21.38 -5.47
N SER A 175 -1.76 21.54 -6.14
CA SER A 175 -1.67 21.72 -7.59
C SER A 175 -2.24 20.56 -8.39
N GLN A 176 -2.14 19.33 -7.89
CA GLN A 176 -2.67 18.12 -8.54
C GLN A 176 -4.13 17.85 -8.11
N ALA A 177 -4.45 18.15 -6.87
CA ALA A 177 -5.76 17.88 -6.27
C ALA A 177 -6.91 18.61 -6.98
N GLY A 178 -6.67 19.85 -7.42
CA GLY A 178 -7.66 20.68 -8.11
C GLY A 178 -8.21 20.05 -9.40
N GLU A 179 -7.42 19.20 -10.06
CA GLU A 179 -7.76 18.60 -11.35
C GLU A 179 -8.66 17.36 -11.23
N ARG A 180 -8.72 16.72 -10.05
CA ARG A 180 -9.49 15.48 -9.82
C ARG A 180 -10.96 15.76 -9.51
N GLY A 181 -11.72 16.18 -10.53
CA GLY A 181 -13.17 16.42 -10.47
C GLY A 181 -13.99 15.26 -9.90
N ASP A 182 -13.57 14.05 -10.22
CA ASP A 182 -14.21 12.75 -10.00
C ASP A 182 -13.92 12.12 -8.63
N PHE A 183 -12.93 12.63 -7.89
CA PHE A 183 -12.44 11.96 -6.70
C PHE A 183 -13.38 12.09 -5.50
N ASP A 184 -13.69 10.96 -4.87
CA ASP A 184 -14.52 10.89 -3.68
C ASP A 184 -13.69 11.16 -2.41
N TRP A 185 -13.51 12.46 -2.11
CA TRP A 185 -12.69 12.92 -1.00
C TRP A 185 -13.15 12.40 0.36
N HIS A 186 -14.46 12.30 0.60
CA HIS A 186 -14.98 11.88 1.90
C HIS A 186 -14.89 10.36 2.09
N LYS A 187 -14.90 9.58 1.00
CA LYS A 187 -14.60 8.14 1.07
C LYS A 187 -13.15 7.86 1.43
N TYR A 188 -12.20 8.54 0.78
CA TYR A 188 -10.77 8.26 0.95
C TYR A 188 -10.08 9.09 2.04
N PHE A 189 -10.75 10.12 2.55
CA PHE A 189 -10.32 10.91 3.71
C PHE A 189 -11.51 11.19 4.63
N PRO A 190 -12.16 10.18 5.22
CA PRO A 190 -13.35 10.39 6.06
C PRO A 190 -13.04 11.18 7.34
N LYS A 191 -11.79 11.12 7.82
CA LYS A 191 -11.31 11.78 9.04
C LYS A 191 -10.33 12.92 8.77
N GLY A 192 -10.26 13.39 7.53
CA GLY A 192 -9.21 14.30 7.10
C GLY A 192 -7.90 13.60 6.77
N GLY A 193 -6.83 14.40 6.65
CA GLY A 193 -5.53 13.95 6.21
C GLY A 193 -4.45 15.00 6.48
N TYR A 194 -3.21 14.62 6.22
CA TYR A 194 -2.04 15.46 6.43
C TYR A 194 -1.68 16.24 5.14
N MET A 195 -1.30 17.52 5.26
CA MET A 195 -0.88 18.37 4.13
C MET A 195 0.50 18.01 3.57
N ASN A 196 0.64 17.70 2.28
CA ASN A 196 1.91 17.26 1.67
C ASN A 196 3.11 18.22 1.87
N SER A 197 4.02 17.90 2.80
CA SER A 197 5.20 18.73 3.08
C SER A 197 6.24 18.72 1.97
N LYS A 198 6.37 17.62 1.23
CA LYS A 198 7.29 17.50 0.09
C LYS A 198 6.88 18.39 -1.09
N ALA A 199 5.59 18.72 -1.19
CA ALA A 199 5.05 19.68 -2.15
C ALA A 199 5.04 21.13 -1.63
N GLY A 200 5.49 21.38 -0.40
CA GLY A 200 5.47 22.72 0.22
C GLY A 200 4.10 23.15 0.74
N ASP A 201 3.15 22.23 0.91
CA ASP A 201 1.77 22.56 1.30
C ASP A 201 1.53 22.73 2.81
N GLY A 202 2.50 22.32 3.63
CA GLY A 202 2.43 22.31 5.09
C GLY A 202 2.85 20.97 5.66
N SER A 203 2.79 20.79 6.98
CA SER A 203 3.13 19.52 7.66
C SER A 203 2.13 19.15 8.77
N TYR A 204 0.90 19.66 8.66
CA TYR A 204 -0.15 19.55 9.67
C TYR A 204 -1.37 18.80 9.12
N MET A 205 -2.18 18.24 10.03
CA MET A 205 -3.45 17.60 9.70
C MET A 205 -4.55 18.65 9.50
N VAL A 206 -5.42 18.43 8.52
CA VAL A 206 -6.62 19.23 8.26
C VAL A 206 -7.82 18.33 8.02
N SER A 207 -9.03 18.86 8.19
CA SER A 207 -10.23 18.17 7.75
C SER A 207 -10.31 18.12 6.22
N THR A 208 -11.10 17.19 5.70
CA THR A 208 -11.36 17.07 4.26
C THR A 208 -12.00 18.31 3.70
N ASP A 209 -12.96 18.91 4.42
CA ASP A 209 -13.59 20.16 4.01
C ASP A 209 -12.60 21.34 3.98
N GLU A 210 -11.69 21.41 4.96
CA GLU A 210 -10.64 22.42 4.96
C GLU A 210 -9.71 22.25 3.75
N PHE A 211 -9.31 21.02 3.44
CA PHE A 211 -8.50 20.73 2.26
C PHE A 211 -9.22 21.11 0.96
N LEU A 212 -10.49 20.71 0.81
CA LEU A 212 -11.35 21.05 -0.33
C LEU A 212 -11.45 22.56 -0.52
N GLY A 213 -11.66 23.31 0.56
CA GLY A 213 -11.66 24.77 0.53
C GLY A 213 -10.33 25.36 0.01
N LYS A 214 -9.18 24.80 0.41
CA LYS A 214 -7.86 25.24 -0.06
C LYS A 214 -7.62 24.98 -1.54
N ILE A 215 -8.28 23.98 -2.14
CA ILE A 215 -8.17 23.66 -3.57
C ILE A 215 -9.31 24.28 -4.40
N GLY A 216 -10.06 25.22 -3.83
CA GLY A 216 -11.12 25.94 -4.53
C GLY A 216 -12.39 25.12 -4.76
N ARG A 217 -12.59 24.05 -3.98
CA ARG A 217 -13.79 23.20 -4.04
C ARG A 217 -14.64 23.46 -2.82
N SER A 218 -15.80 24.10 -2.97
CA SER A 218 -16.78 24.15 -1.89
C SER A 218 -17.35 22.74 -1.69
N GLY A 219 -17.26 22.20 -0.48
CA GLY A 219 -17.77 20.89 -0.10
C GLY A 219 -19.20 20.69 -0.63
N GLY A 220 -19.34 19.75 -1.57
CA GLY A 220 -20.63 19.36 -2.12
C GLY A 220 -21.41 18.54 -1.11
N GLY A 221 -21.97 19.20 -0.10
CA GLY A 221 -22.87 18.62 0.88
C GLY A 221 -24.21 19.34 0.88
N SER A 222 -25.08 19.05 -0.10
CA SER A 222 -26.51 19.31 0.04
C SER A 222 -27.21 18.05 0.58
N GLY A 223 -27.76 18.13 1.79
CA GLY A 223 -28.63 17.09 2.36
C GLY A 223 -28.65 17.15 3.88
N GLY A 224 -29.51 17.99 4.44
CA GLY A 224 -29.50 18.34 5.86
C GLY A 224 -30.02 17.27 6.83
N SER A 225 -29.58 17.39 8.08
CA SER A 225 -30.49 17.38 9.22
C SER A 225 -29.88 18.25 10.31
N SER A 226 -30.64 19.27 10.69
CA SER A 226 -30.47 20.01 11.92
C SER A 226 -30.38 19.05 13.11
N ALA A 227 -29.29 19.11 13.86
CA ALA A 227 -29.28 18.72 15.27
C ALA A 227 -28.78 19.92 16.06
N GLN A 228 -29.74 20.67 16.60
CA GLN A 228 -29.51 21.61 17.68
C GLN A 228 -28.84 20.86 18.84
N TYR A 229 -27.64 21.27 19.23
CA TYR A 229 -27.21 21.07 20.62
C TYR A 229 -27.72 22.26 21.42
N GLY A 230 -28.89 22.06 22.03
CA GLY A 230 -29.42 22.92 23.06
C GLY A 230 -29.02 22.41 24.44
N LYS A 231 -28.42 23.33 25.22
CA LYS A 231 -28.13 23.32 26.67
C LYS A 231 -27.11 22.32 27.20
#